data_AF-A0A060CE24-F1
#
_entry.id   AF-A0A060CE24-F1
#
_cell.length_a   1.000
_cell.length_b   1.000
_cell.length_c   1.000
_cell.angle_alpha   90.00
_cell.angle_beta   90.00
_cell.angle_gamma   90.00
#
_symmetry.space_group_name_H-M   'P 1'
#
loop_
_entity.id
_entity.type
_entity.pdbx_description
1 polymer ?
#
loop_
_entity_poly.entity_id
_entity_poly.type
_entity_poly.pdbx_seq_one_letter_code
_entity_poly.pdbx_strand_id
1 'polypeptide(L)'
;MEELSLDQQALLVGMVKGASIYNPWRNPKLALERRNLVLRLLQQQKIIDQELYDMLSARPLGVQPRGGVISPQPAFMQLVRQELQAKLG
;
A
#
# COMPACT_ATOMS: atom_id res chain seq x y z
N MET A 1 9.00 3.88 6.76
CA MET A 1 9.14 4.06 5.30
C MET A 1 10.34 3.31 4.73
N GLU A 2 11.31 2.92 5.56
CA GLU A 2 12.55 2.23 5.14
C GLU A 2 12.33 0.81 4.57
N GLU A 3 11.15 0.21 4.75
CA GLU A 3 10.86 -1.17 4.30
C GLU A 3 10.11 -1.24 2.96
N LEU A 4 9.69 -0.10 2.38
CA LEU A 4 8.93 -0.10 1.14
C LEU A 4 9.84 -0.10 -0.08
N SER A 5 9.65 -1.08 -0.95
CA SER A 5 10.25 -1.08 -2.29
C SER A 5 9.75 0.11 -3.13
N LEU A 6 10.56 0.54 -4.11
CA LEU A 6 10.24 1.70 -4.93
C LEU A 6 8.91 1.55 -5.69
N ASP A 7 8.56 0.35 -6.13
CA ASP A 7 7.28 0.08 -6.79
C ASP A 7 6.07 0.20 -5.83
N GLN A 8 6.25 -0.15 -4.55
CA GLN A 8 5.22 0.07 -3.52
C GLN A 8 5.08 1.56 -3.18
N GLN A 9 6.19 2.31 -3.12
CA GLN A 9 6.15 3.77 -2.94
C GLN A 9 5.42 4.44 -4.11
N ALA A 10 5.73 4.03 -5.35
CA ALA A 10 5.08 4.53 -6.55
C ALA A 10 3.55 4.27 -6.55
N LEU A 11 3.12 3.11 -6.03
CA LEU A 11 1.70 2.79 -5.87
C LEU A 11 1.03 3.74 -4.89
N LEU A 12 1.64 3.97 -3.71
CA LEU A 12 1.10 4.87 -2.68
C LEU A 12 1.01 6.31 -3.19
N VAL A 13 2.05 6.81 -3.85
CA VAL A 13 2.06 8.14 -4.49
C VAL A 13 0.97 8.22 -5.55
N GLY A 14 0.81 7.18 -6.38
CA GLY A 14 -0.21 7.10 -7.42
C GLY A 14 -1.64 7.19 -6.86
N MET A 15 -1.87 6.66 -5.66
CA MET A 15 -3.15 6.69 -4.96
C MET A 15 -3.53 8.06 -4.38
N VAL A 16 -2.57 8.97 -4.14
CA VAL A 16 -2.85 10.30 -3.55
C VAL A 16 -3.90 11.07 -4.36
N LYS A 17 -3.88 10.94 -5.70
CA LYS A 17 -4.84 11.60 -6.59
C LYS A 17 -6.25 10.99 -6.56
N GLY A 18 -6.40 9.78 -6.02
CA GLY A 18 -7.68 9.07 -6.02
C GLY A 18 -7.60 7.73 -5.31
N ALA A 19 -7.57 7.76 -3.96
CA ALA A 19 -7.34 6.57 -3.13
C ALA A 19 -8.45 5.51 -3.26
N SER A 20 -9.65 5.90 -3.69
CA SER A 20 -10.76 4.97 -3.97
C SER A 20 -10.64 4.33 -5.36
N ILE A 21 -10.34 5.13 -6.39
CA ILE A 21 -10.26 4.68 -7.78
C ILE A 21 -9.04 3.79 -7.99
N TYR A 22 -7.88 4.20 -7.46
CA TYR A 22 -6.63 3.45 -7.57
C TYR A 22 -6.40 2.48 -6.41
N ASN A 23 -7.48 2.09 -5.73
CA ASN A 23 -7.39 1.11 -4.66
C ASN A 23 -7.03 -0.27 -5.22
N PRO A 24 -5.90 -0.88 -4.84
CA PRO A 24 -5.43 -2.13 -5.42
C PRO A 24 -6.30 -3.34 -5.08
N TRP A 25 -7.10 -3.28 -4.00
CA TRP A 25 -8.07 -4.34 -3.67
C TRP A 25 -9.38 -4.23 -4.43
N ARG A 26 -9.77 -3.02 -4.85
CA ARG A 26 -11.01 -2.80 -5.61
C ARG A 26 -10.75 -2.84 -7.12
N ASN A 27 -9.72 -2.14 -7.57
CA ASN A 27 -9.42 -1.91 -8.99
C ASN A 27 -7.93 -2.21 -9.28
N PRO A 28 -7.49 -3.48 -9.21
CA PRO A 28 -6.07 -3.83 -9.34
C PRO A 28 -5.47 -3.41 -10.68
N LYS A 29 -6.23 -3.49 -11.78
CA LYS A 29 -5.76 -3.06 -13.12
C LYS A 29 -5.42 -1.57 -13.15
N LEU A 30 -6.35 -0.72 -12.70
CA LEU A 30 -6.15 0.74 -12.64
C LEU A 30 -5.02 1.12 -11.66
N ALA A 31 -4.92 0.41 -10.54
CA ALA A 31 -3.83 0.62 -9.58
C ALA A 31 -2.46 0.31 -10.20
N LEU A 32 -2.35 -0.78 -10.98
CA LEU A 32 -1.13 -1.18 -11.69
C LEU A 32 -0.72 -0.15 -12.75
N GLU A 33 -1.67 0.27 -13.59
CA GLU A 33 -1.45 1.32 -14.59
C GLU A 33 -0.99 2.62 -13.94
N ARG A 34 -1.63 3.00 -12.82
CA ARG A 34 -1.29 4.22 -12.10
C ARG A 34 0.10 4.18 -11.48
N ARG A 35 0.47 3.06 -10.85
CA ARG A 35 1.84 2.83 -10.34
C ARG A 35 2.86 2.95 -11.47
N ASN A 36 2.60 2.30 -12.61
CA ASN A 36 3.52 2.29 -13.76
C ASN A 36 3.67 3.68 -14.40
N LEU A 37 2.63 4.52 -14.34
CA LEU A 37 2.72 5.92 -14.72
C LEU A 37 3.66 6.70 -13.78
N VAL A 38 3.59 6.48 -12.47
CA VAL A 38 4.52 7.12 -11.51
C VAL A 38 5.95 6.64 -11.75
N LEU A 39 6.17 5.34 -11.95
CA LEU A 39 7.50 4.80 -12.30
C LEU A 39 8.05 5.42 -13.59
N ARG A 40 7.20 5.66 -14.59
CA ARG A 40 7.61 6.32 -15.83
C ARG A 40 8.00 7.78 -15.61
N LEU A 41 7.29 8.50 -14.74
CA LEU A 41 7.67 9.86 -14.37
C LEU A 41 9.02 9.90 -13.65
N LEU A 42 9.30 8.93 -12.77
CA LEU A 42 10.60 8.81 -12.11
C LEU A 42 11.72 8.54 -13.12
N GLN A 43 11.47 7.68 -14.11
CA GLN A 43 12.42 7.41 -15.20
C GLN A 43 12.69 8.66 -16.04
N GLN A 44 11.65 9.42 -16.39
CA GLN A 44 11.77 10.66 -17.16
C GLN A 44 12.57 11.74 -16.40
N GLN A 45 12.45 11.76 -15.07
CA GLN A 45 13.23 12.63 -14.20
C GLN A 45 14.64 12.10 -13.91
N LYS A 46 15.03 10.96 -14.51
CA LYS A 46 16.33 10.29 -14.33
C LYS A 46 16.59 9.85 -12.88
N ILE A 47 15.54 9.65 -12.09
CA ILE A 47 15.64 9.09 -10.73
C ILE A 47 15.91 7.58 -10.80
N ILE A 48 15.36 6.91 -11.83
CA ILE A 48 15.65 5.53 -12.19
C ILE A 48 16.02 5.43 -13.67
N ASP A 49 16.77 4.40 -14.05
CA ASP A 49 17.09 4.11 -15.44
C ASP A 49 15.99 3.25 -16.11
N GLN A 50 16.20 2.97 -17.41
CA GLN A 50 15.26 2.18 -18.20
C GLN A 50 15.17 0.74 -17.73
N GLU A 51 16.31 0.12 -17.38
CA GLU A 51 16.37 -1.27 -16.93
C GLU A 51 15.59 -1.47 -15.63
N LEU A 52 15.79 -0.58 -14.65
CA LEU A 52 15.07 -0.60 -13.40
C LEU A 52 13.58 -0.29 -13.59
N TYR A 53 13.23 0.62 -14.50
CA TYR A 53 11.82 0.85 -14.86
C TYR A 53 11.15 -0.41 -15.42
N ASP A 54 11.80 -1.10 -16.36
CA ASP A 54 11.25 -2.30 -16.99
C ASP A 54 11.09 -3.42 -15.96
N MET A 55 12.08 -3.60 -15.07
CA MET A 55 12.00 -4.55 -13.97
C MET A 55 10.84 -4.23 -13.02
N LEU A 56 10.73 -2.98 -12.54
CA LEU A 56 9.72 -2.59 -11.54
C LEU A 56 8.31 -2.56 -12.12
N SER A 57 8.15 -2.15 -13.36
CA SER A 57 6.83 -2.06 -14.02
C SER A 57 6.21 -3.44 -14.30
N ALA A 58 7.05 -4.47 -14.46
CA ALA A 58 6.65 -5.87 -14.62
C ALA A 58 6.27 -6.56 -13.29
N ARG A 59 6.65 -6.00 -12.13
CA ARG A 59 6.32 -6.60 -10.84
C ARG A 59 4.80 -6.57 -10.58
N PRO A 60 4.23 -7.61 -9.95
CA PRO A 60 2.85 -7.55 -9.47
C PRO A 60 2.72 -6.48 -8.38
N LEU A 61 1.49 -6.08 -8.05
CA LEU A 61 1.24 -5.04 -7.03
C LEU A 61 1.74 -5.41 -5.62
N GLY A 62 2.00 -6.69 -5.35
CA GLY A 62 2.56 -7.16 -4.08
C GLY A 62 1.72 -6.80 -2.85
N VAL A 63 0.43 -6.48 -3.04
CA VAL A 63 -0.47 -6.13 -1.94
C VAL A 63 -0.86 -7.37 -1.19
N GLN A 64 -0.71 -7.31 0.14
CA GLN A 64 -1.24 -8.35 1.00
C GLN A 64 -2.74 -8.50 0.75
N PRO A 65 -3.28 -9.74 0.73
CA PRO A 65 -4.71 -9.94 0.69
C PRO A 65 -5.36 -9.09 1.77
N ARG A 66 -6.61 -8.64 1.55
CA ARG A 66 -7.43 -8.17 2.67
C ARG A 66 -7.65 -9.35 3.61
N GLY A 67 -6.70 -9.57 4.52
CA GLY A 67 -7.02 -10.19 5.78
C GLY A 67 -8.12 -9.34 6.37
N GLY A 68 -9.26 -9.94 6.70
CA GLY A 68 -10.13 -9.30 7.68
C GLY A 68 -9.22 -8.88 8.81
N VAL A 69 -9.32 -7.64 9.28
CA VAL A 69 -8.75 -7.29 10.57
C VAL A 69 -9.56 -8.11 11.58
N ILE A 70 -9.29 -9.40 11.65
CA ILE A 70 -9.65 -10.26 12.75
C ILE A 70 -8.78 -9.68 13.84
N SER A 71 -9.39 -8.90 14.74
CA SER A 71 -8.76 -8.50 15.98
C SER A 71 -7.99 -9.73 16.47
N PRO A 72 -6.64 -9.70 16.53
CA PRO A 72 -5.85 -10.92 16.66
C PRO A 72 -6.28 -11.77 17.86
N GLN A 73 -6.89 -11.13 18.85
CA GLN A 73 -7.50 -11.77 20.01
C GLN A 73 -8.71 -10.95 20.48
N PRO A 74 -9.94 -11.25 20.03
CA PRO A 74 -11.13 -10.47 20.38
C PRO A 74 -11.42 -10.50 21.89
N ALA A 75 -11.18 -11.64 22.55
CA ALA A 75 -11.35 -11.79 24.00
C ALA A 75 -10.31 -10.97 24.80
N PHE A 76 -9.04 -10.97 24.37
CA PHE A 76 -8.00 -10.15 25.01
C PHE A 76 -8.29 -8.66 24.87
N MET A 77 -8.69 -8.21 23.68
CA MET A 77 -9.06 -6.80 23.43
C MET A 77 -10.32 -6.37 24.19
N GLN A 78 -11.18 -7.30 24.60
CA GLN A 78 -12.31 -7.01 25.49
C GLN A 78 -11.82 -6.76 26.92
N LEU A 79 -10.91 -7.60 27.44
CA LEU A 79 -10.30 -7.42 28.75
C LEU A 79 -9.51 -6.11 28.84
N VAL A 80 -8.68 -5.81 27.83
CA VAL A 80 -7.89 -4.57 27.76
C VAL A 80 -8.80 -3.34 27.81
N ARG A 81 -9.94 -3.36 27.09
CA ARG A 81 -10.92 -2.25 27.13
C ARG A 81 -11.56 -2.08 28.51
N GLN A 82 -11.89 -3.18 29.19
CA GLN A 82 -12.45 -3.14 30.54
C GLN A 82 -11.44 -2.56 31.56
N GLU A 83 -10.19 -2.99 31.50
CA GLU A 83 -9.11 -2.50 32.36
C GLU A 83 -8.83 -1.00 32.15
N LEU A 84 -8.77 -0.54 30.89
CA LEU A 84 -8.59 0.87 30.57
C LEU A 84 -9.74 1.72 31.13
N GLN A 85 -10.98 1.26 31.00
CA GLN A 85 -12.15 1.96 31.53
C GLN A 85 -12.18 2.00 33.07
N ALA A 86 -11.69 0.96 33.74
CA ALA A 86 -11.63 0.91 35.20
C ALA A 86 -10.54 1.81 35.80
N LYS A 87 -9.44 2.02 35.08
CA LYS A 87 -8.25 2.77 35.59
C LYS A 87 -8.16 4.21 35.12
N LEU A 88 -8.76 4.54 33.98
CA LEU A 88 -8.71 5.87 33.36
C LEU A 88 -10.11 6.48 33.17
N GLY A 89 -11.15 5.81 33.68
CA GLY A 89 -12.51 6.34 33.76
C GLY A 89 -12.59 7.57 34.66
#